data_AF-A0AB36GUJ6-F1
#
_entry.id   AF-A0AB36GUJ6-F1
#
_cell.length_a   1.000
_cell.length_b   1.000
_cell.length_c   1.000
_cell.angle_alpha   90.00
_cell.angle_beta   90.00
_cell.angle_gamma   90.00
#
_symmetry.space_group_name_H-M   'P 1'
#
loop_
_entity.id
_entity.type
_entity.pdbx_description
1 polymer ?
#
loop_
_entity_poly.entity_id
_entity_poly.type
_entity_poly.pdbx_seq_one_letter_code
_entity_poly.pdbx_strand_id
1 'polypeptide(L)'
;MSSHKPASQVFDGVSTDDVPSAGFGWSRISRSGVQIAGWTSVVFLLAYNFGNHKGHVETIWLITLAVLIALGLVIYALQPKLSQVRTLTARNKPVGHEEPDWAYEQKTVHNVYASLTDDELRALNIEPSRVAHLRGVTEGRHAAKPVAN
;
A
#
# COMPACT_ATOMS: atom_id res chain seq x y z
N MET A 1 -0.74 36.56 -25.50
CA MET A 1 -0.87 36.64 -24.03
C MET A 1 0.46 36.19 -23.44
N SER A 2 1.26 37.12 -22.94
CA SER A 2 2.56 36.81 -22.34
C SER A 2 2.31 36.18 -20.97
N SER A 3 2.70 34.92 -20.79
CA SER A 3 2.61 34.25 -19.49
C SER A 3 3.69 34.84 -18.57
N HIS A 4 3.28 35.71 -17.64
CA HIS A 4 4.16 36.36 -16.66
C HIS A 4 4.50 35.46 -15.46
N LYS A 5 4.17 34.17 -15.50
CA LYS A 5 4.52 33.26 -14.41
C LYS A 5 5.99 32.86 -14.56
N PRO A 6 6.88 33.16 -13.60
CA PRO A 6 8.25 32.67 -13.63
C PRO A 6 8.25 31.14 -13.68
N ALA A 7 9.17 30.56 -14.44
CA ALA A 7 9.30 29.11 -14.56
C ALA A 7 9.52 28.48 -13.17
N SER A 8 8.80 27.40 -12.90
CA SER A 8 8.89 26.67 -11.64
C SER A 8 10.30 26.12 -11.44
N GLN A 9 10.94 26.44 -10.33
CA GLN A 9 12.26 25.95 -9.97
C GLN A 9 12.13 24.93 -8.86
N VAL A 10 12.90 23.84 -8.95
CA VAL A 10 12.93 22.79 -7.93
C VAL A 10 14.25 22.88 -7.18
N PHE A 11 14.17 23.17 -5.88
CA PHE A 11 15.30 23.23 -4.97
C PHE A 11 15.19 22.07 -4.01
N ASP A 12 16.20 21.19 -4.02
CA ASP A 12 16.23 20.01 -3.16
C ASP A 12 14.85 19.36 -3.11
N GLY A 13 14.34 18.87 -4.24
CA GLY A 13 13.04 18.18 -4.33
C GLY A 13 11.80 18.92 -3.81
N VAL A 14 11.84 20.25 -3.60
CA VAL A 14 10.67 21.09 -3.31
C VAL A 14 10.52 22.11 -4.44
N SER A 15 9.31 22.25 -4.99
CA SER A 15 9.03 23.18 -6.09
C SER A 15 8.64 24.56 -5.58
N THR A 16 9.06 25.62 -6.26
CA THR A 16 8.54 26.98 -6.05
C THR A 16 7.04 27.11 -6.37
N ASP A 17 6.47 26.15 -7.11
CA ASP A 17 5.01 26.05 -7.29
C ASP A 17 4.29 25.58 -6.02
N ASP A 18 4.92 24.72 -5.20
CA ASP A 18 4.34 24.22 -3.96
C ASP A 18 4.53 25.24 -2.83
N VAL A 19 5.76 25.75 -2.69
CA VAL A 19 6.10 26.75 -1.66
C VAL A 19 7.02 27.82 -2.26
N PRO A 20 6.65 29.12 -2.25
CA PRO A 20 7.43 30.19 -2.89
C PRO A 20 8.87 30.32 -2.35
N SER A 21 9.08 29.91 -1.09
CA SER A 21 10.37 29.93 -0.40
C SER A 21 11.17 28.62 -0.56
N ALA A 22 10.88 27.79 -1.57
CA ALA A 22 11.58 26.52 -1.79
C ALA A 22 13.12 26.68 -1.78
N GLY A 23 13.64 27.76 -2.38
CA GLY A 23 15.07 28.07 -2.39
C GLY A 23 15.65 28.56 -1.05
N PHE A 24 14.83 28.97 -0.08
CA PHE A 24 15.28 29.41 1.25
C PHE A 24 15.54 28.24 2.22
N GLY A 25 15.11 27.02 1.88
CA GLY A 25 15.45 25.79 2.60
C GLY A 25 14.59 25.46 3.83
N TRP A 26 13.84 26.42 4.40
CA TRP A 26 12.96 26.17 5.56
C TRP A 26 11.80 25.22 5.27
N SER A 27 11.37 25.16 4.01
CA SER A 27 10.22 24.37 3.57
C SER A 27 10.51 22.87 3.50
N ARG A 28 11.78 22.46 3.64
CA ARG A 28 12.19 21.07 3.64
C ARG A 28 12.63 20.66 5.04
N ILE A 29 11.96 19.66 5.59
CA ILE A 29 12.43 18.93 6.75
C ILE A 29 13.30 17.76 6.26
N SER A 30 14.58 17.76 6.59
CA SER A 30 15.48 16.68 6.20
C SER A 30 15.19 15.40 6.99
N ARG A 31 15.24 14.25 6.30
CA ARG A 31 15.01 12.94 6.92
C ARG A 31 16.01 12.66 8.05
N SER A 32 17.28 13.04 7.84
CA SER A 32 18.33 12.95 8.86
C SER A 32 18.06 13.87 10.05
N GLY A 33 17.57 15.10 9.82
CA GLY A 33 17.20 16.04 10.87
C GLY A 33 16.10 15.49 11.78
N VAL A 34 15.06 14.89 11.20
CA VAL A 34 13.99 14.21 11.98
C VAL A 34 14.55 13.07 12.82
N GLN A 35 15.43 12.25 12.25
CA GLN A 35 16.02 11.12 12.97
C GLN A 35 16.88 11.58 14.15
N ILE A 36 17.75 12.58 13.93
CA ILE A 36 18.61 13.11 14.98
C ILE A 36 17.75 13.71 16.10
N ALA A 37 16.82 14.62 15.77
CA ALA A 37 15.95 15.26 16.76
C ALA A 37 15.12 14.23 17.54
N GLY A 38 14.53 13.26 16.84
CA GLY A 38 13.74 12.21 17.47
C GLY A 38 14.56 11.33 18.41
N TRP A 39 15.72 10.83 17.99
CA TRP A 39 16.57 10.00 18.85
C TRP A 39 17.13 10.78 20.03
N THR A 40 17.45 12.07 19.83
CA THR A 40 17.78 12.98 20.93
C THR A 40 16.63 13.03 21.94
N SER A 41 15.38 13.22 21.51
CA SER A 41 14.21 13.19 22.42
C SER A 41 14.07 11.87 23.18
N VAL A 42 14.29 10.71 22.53
CA VAL A 42 14.27 9.40 23.20
C VAL A 42 15.31 9.32 24.30
N VAL A 43 16.55 9.76 24.04
CA VAL A 43 17.63 9.78 25.05
C VAL A 43 17.26 10.66 26.23
N PHE A 44 16.70 11.86 26.00
CA PHE A 44 16.26 12.74 27.08
C PHE A 44 15.14 12.14 27.94
N LEU A 45 14.14 11.50 27.32
CA LEU A 45 13.06 10.82 28.05
C LEU A 45 13.59 9.68 28.93
N LEU A 46 14.56 8.91 28.45
CA LEU A 46 15.20 7.87 29.23
C LEU A 46 16.03 8.47 30.37
N ALA A 47 16.78 9.54 30.09
CA ALA A 47 17.59 10.24 31.09
C ALA A 47 16.74 10.80 32.26
N TYR A 48 15.51 11.25 31.99
CA TYR A 48 14.59 11.72 33.02
C TYR A 48 14.12 10.64 34.01
N ASN A 49 14.44 9.36 33.80
CA ASN A 49 14.17 8.33 34.81
C ASN A 49 15.22 8.30 35.93
N PHE A 50 16.36 8.97 35.75
CA PHE A 50 17.40 9.06 36.77
C PHE A 50 17.15 10.27 37.68
N GLY A 51 16.70 10.02 38.90
CA GLY A 51 16.38 11.08 39.86
C GLY A 51 15.64 10.56 41.08
N ASN A 52 15.16 11.46 41.93
CA ASN A 52 14.40 11.12 43.13
C ASN A 52 12.91 10.95 42.82
N HIS A 53 12.56 10.02 41.93
CA HIS A 53 11.17 9.72 41.60
C HIS A 53 10.55 8.80 42.65
N LYS A 54 9.38 9.18 43.18
CA LYS A 54 8.58 8.36 44.11
C LYS A 54 7.27 7.97 43.44
N GLY A 55 7.02 6.67 43.37
CA GLY A 55 5.93 6.12 42.58
C GLY A 55 6.36 5.89 41.13
N HIS A 56 5.75 4.89 40.48
CA HIS A 56 6.17 4.44 39.15
C HIS A 56 5.39 5.07 38.00
N VAL A 57 4.40 5.93 38.29
CA VAL A 57 3.51 6.50 37.25
C VAL A 57 4.31 7.32 36.24
N GLU A 58 5.20 8.20 36.71
CA GLU A 58 6.05 9.02 35.84
C GLU A 58 6.97 8.15 34.97
N THR A 59 7.64 7.17 35.58
CA THR A 59 8.51 6.20 34.87
C THR A 59 7.76 5.45 33.78
N ILE A 60 6.53 4.99 34.06
CA ILE A 60 5.70 4.30 33.07
C ILE A 60 5.40 5.22 31.89
N TRP A 61 5.04 6.48 32.13
CA TRP A 61 4.77 7.43 31.06
C TRP A 61 6.03 7.78 30.24
N LEU A 62 7.15 8.05 30.90
CA LEU A 62 8.42 8.37 30.22
C LEU A 62 8.89 7.20 29.33
N ILE A 63 8.85 5.98 29.85
CA ILE A 63 9.21 4.78 29.09
C ILE A 63 8.23 4.55 27.94
N THR A 64 6.92 4.69 28.17
CA THR A 64 5.91 4.47 27.13
C THR A 64 6.10 5.46 25.97
N LEU A 65 6.29 6.75 26.26
CA LEU A 65 6.54 7.76 25.24
C LEU A 65 7.87 7.52 24.51
N ALA A 66 8.93 7.16 25.23
CA ALA A 66 10.22 6.83 24.63
C ALA A 66 10.11 5.66 23.64
N VAL A 67 9.40 4.59 24.01
CA VAL A 67 9.16 3.42 23.15
C VAL A 67 8.32 3.80 21.93
N LEU A 68 7.25 4.57 22.11
CA LEU A 68 6.40 5.01 20.99
C LEU A 68 7.18 5.85 19.98
N ILE A 69 7.99 6.80 20.44
CA ILE A 69 8.82 7.63 19.57
C ILE A 69 9.89 6.77 18.87
N ALA A 70 10.61 5.93 19.61
CA ALA A 70 11.64 5.05 19.05
C ALA A 70 11.07 4.12 17.95
N LEU A 71 9.91 3.51 18.19
CA LEU A 71 9.24 2.66 17.21
C LEU A 71 8.83 3.47 15.96
N GLY A 72 8.26 4.67 16.16
CA GLY A 72 7.92 5.58 15.06
C GLY A 72 9.14 5.95 14.21
N LEU A 73 10.28 6.23 14.84
CA LEU A 73 11.54 6.55 14.14
C LEU A 73 12.11 5.36 13.38
N VAL A 74 12.02 4.14 13.92
CA VAL A 74 12.42 2.91 13.23
C VAL A 74 11.54 2.68 12.01
N ILE A 75 10.22 2.77 12.14
CA ILE A 75 9.29 2.64 11.00
C ILE A 75 9.59 3.71 9.95
N TYR A 76 9.82 4.96 10.37
CA TYR A 76 10.19 6.06 9.49
C TYR A 76 11.56 5.88 8.82
N ALA A 77 12.52 5.23 9.48
CA ALA A 77 13.83 4.88 8.92
C ALA A 77 13.74 3.76 7.89
N LEU A 78 12.89 2.77 8.13
CA LEU A 78 12.80 1.59 7.27
C LEU A 78 11.85 1.79 6.09
N GLN A 79 10.85 2.68 6.22
CA GLN A 79 9.79 2.88 5.21
C GLN A 79 9.31 1.55 4.61
N PRO A 80 8.86 0.59 5.45
CA PRO A 80 8.53 -0.74 4.97
C PRO A 80 7.46 -0.62 3.88
N LYS A 81 7.81 -1.06 2.67
CA LYS A 81 6.85 -1.15 1.58
C LYS A 81 5.96 -2.35 1.87
N LEU A 82 4.73 -2.08 2.28
CA LEU A 82 3.70 -3.11 2.43
C LEU A 82 3.39 -3.74 1.06
N SER A 83 2.60 -4.83 1.05
CA SER A 83 2.16 -5.46 -0.20
C SER A 83 1.51 -4.42 -1.12
N GLN A 84 2.19 -4.13 -2.24
CA GLN A 84 1.68 -3.23 -3.26
C GLN A 84 0.99 -4.08 -4.33
N VAL A 85 -0.31 -3.87 -4.51
CA VAL A 85 -1.03 -4.47 -5.65
C VAL A 85 -0.55 -3.75 -6.91
N ARG A 86 0.21 -4.45 -7.75
CA ARG A 86 0.67 -3.90 -9.03
C ARG A 86 -0.31 -4.32 -10.11
N THR A 87 -0.98 -3.35 -10.73
CA THR A 87 -1.77 -3.60 -11.94
C THR A 87 -0.82 -4.05 -13.05
N LEU A 88 -0.97 -5.30 -13.49
CA LEU A 88 -0.31 -5.80 -14.69
C LEU A 88 -0.99 -5.15 -15.90
N THR A 89 -0.22 -4.43 -16.69
CA THR A 89 -0.68 -3.85 -17.95
C THR A 89 0.20 -4.39 -19.07
N ALA A 90 -0.24 -4.24 -20.32
CA ALA A 90 0.55 -4.67 -21.49
C ALA A 90 1.98 -4.09 -21.51
N ARG A 91 2.18 -2.93 -20.87
CA ARG A 91 3.47 -2.22 -20.76
C ARG A 91 4.30 -2.60 -19.53
N ASN A 92 3.71 -3.34 -18.59
CA ASN A 92 4.26 -3.56 -17.26
C ASN A 92 4.17 -5.05 -16.86
N LYS A 93 4.60 -5.92 -17.76
CA LYS A 93 4.58 -7.37 -17.56
C LYS A 93 5.97 -7.90 -17.17
N PRO A 94 6.06 -8.85 -16.22
CA PRO A 94 7.35 -9.45 -15.84
C PRO A 94 7.94 -10.27 -16.99
N VAL A 95 9.26 -10.50 -16.95
CA VAL A 95 9.94 -11.33 -17.94
C VAL A 95 9.35 -12.74 -17.92
N GLY A 96 8.95 -13.25 -19.08
CA GLY A 96 8.29 -14.55 -19.21
C GLY A 96 6.78 -14.55 -18.92
N HIS A 97 6.15 -13.38 -18.74
CA HIS A 97 4.69 -13.32 -18.66
C HIS A 97 4.07 -13.58 -20.03
N GLU A 98 3.38 -14.71 -20.15
CA GLU A 98 2.52 -15.03 -21.27
C GLU A 98 1.09 -14.59 -20.93
N GLU A 99 0.51 -13.76 -21.80
CA GLU A 99 -0.86 -13.31 -21.63
C GLU A 99 -1.81 -14.46 -22.02
N PRO A 100 -2.80 -14.79 -21.18
CA PRO A 100 -3.84 -15.74 -21.54
C PRO A 100 -4.55 -15.35 -22.85
N ASP A 101 -4.85 -16.32 -23.70
CA ASP A 101 -5.77 -16.08 -24.82
C ASP A 101 -7.19 -15.98 -24.27
N TRP A 102 -7.57 -14.77 -23.89
CA TRP A 102 -8.86 -14.49 -23.26
C TRP A 102 -10.05 -14.92 -24.11
N ALA A 103 -9.94 -14.84 -25.45
CA ALA A 103 -11.02 -15.21 -26.35
C ALA A 103 -11.19 -16.73 -26.41
N TYR A 104 -10.08 -17.47 -26.44
CA TYR A 104 -10.10 -18.93 -26.37
C TYR A 104 -10.57 -19.43 -25.00
N GLU A 105 -10.05 -18.88 -23.91
CA GLU A 105 -10.40 -19.29 -22.55
C GLU A 105 -11.86 -19.00 -22.20
N GLN A 106 -12.41 -17.87 -22.66
CA GLN A 106 -13.81 -17.56 -22.45
C GLN A 106 -14.72 -18.54 -23.21
N LYS A 107 -14.37 -18.87 -24.45
CA LYS A 107 -15.15 -19.82 -25.28
C LYS A 107 -15.08 -21.25 -24.76
N THR A 108 -13.95 -21.63 -24.17
CA THR A 108 -13.72 -22.97 -23.63
C THR A 108 -13.99 -23.07 -22.12
N VAL A 109 -14.32 -21.96 -21.48
CA VAL A 109 -14.56 -21.85 -20.02
C VAL A 109 -13.40 -22.45 -19.23
N HIS A 110 -12.17 -22.07 -19.56
CA HIS A 110 -10.95 -22.55 -18.92
C HIS A 110 -10.36 -21.53 -17.93
N ASN A 111 -9.40 -21.95 -17.10
CA ASN A 111 -8.64 -21.09 -16.17
C ASN A 111 -9.54 -20.22 -15.28
N VAL A 112 -9.50 -18.90 -15.46
CA VAL A 112 -10.30 -17.94 -14.67
C VAL A 112 -11.79 -18.20 -14.86
N TYR A 113 -12.21 -18.53 -16.08
CA TYR A 113 -13.61 -18.79 -16.42
C TYR A 113 -14.14 -20.12 -15.85
N ALA A 114 -13.27 -21.12 -15.65
CA ALA A 114 -13.66 -22.39 -15.06
C ALA A 114 -14.20 -22.23 -13.63
N SER A 115 -13.70 -21.22 -12.91
CA SER A 115 -14.07 -20.93 -11.51
C SER A 115 -15.26 -19.99 -11.33
N LEU A 116 -15.88 -19.52 -12.43
CA LEU A 116 -17.04 -18.61 -12.35
C LEU A 116 -18.25 -19.34 -11.75
N THR A 117 -19.03 -18.59 -10.98
CA THR A 117 -20.35 -19.02 -10.50
C THR A 117 -21.37 -19.02 -11.63
N ASP A 118 -22.50 -19.69 -11.41
CA ASP A 118 -23.57 -19.77 -12.40
C ASP A 118 -24.14 -18.38 -12.74
N ASP A 119 -24.23 -17.48 -11.76
CA ASP A 119 -24.72 -16.11 -11.97
C ASP A 119 -23.71 -15.27 -12.76
N GLU A 120 -22.41 -15.44 -12.50
CA GLU A 120 -21.36 -14.77 -13.27
C GLU A 120 -21.29 -15.29 -14.72
N LEU A 121 -21.52 -16.59 -14.93
CA LEU A 121 -21.64 -17.15 -16.29
C LEU A 121 -22.84 -16.54 -17.03
N ARG A 122 -24.00 -16.43 -16.38
CA ARG A 122 -25.17 -15.78 -16.98
C ARG A 122 -24.93 -14.31 -17.28
N ALA A 123 -24.18 -13.60 -16.43
CA ALA A 123 -23.79 -12.21 -16.68
C ALA A 123 -22.91 -12.06 -17.94
N LEU A 124 -22.17 -13.11 -18.31
CA LEU A 124 -21.42 -13.20 -19.56
C LEU A 124 -22.25 -13.73 -20.75
N ASN A 125 -23.56 -13.92 -20.57
CA ASN A 125 -24.47 -14.57 -21.52
C ASN A 125 -24.08 -16.02 -21.84
N ILE A 126 -23.47 -16.71 -20.87
CA ILE A 126 -23.10 -18.13 -20.96
C ILE A 126 -24.06 -18.93 -20.07
N GLU A 127 -24.82 -19.85 -20.67
CA GLU A 127 -25.73 -20.72 -19.92
C GLU A 127 -24.92 -21.78 -19.13
N PRO A 128 -25.05 -21.87 -17.80
CA PRO A 128 -24.26 -22.79 -16.98
C PRO A 128 -24.40 -24.26 -17.39
N SER A 129 -25.61 -24.67 -17.79
CA SER A 129 -25.87 -26.05 -18.24
C SER A 129 -25.10 -26.43 -19.51
N ARG A 130 -24.83 -25.48 -20.40
CA ARG A 130 -24.08 -25.71 -21.66
C ARG A 130 -22.61 -26.03 -21.38
N VAL A 131 -22.04 -25.44 -20.34
CA VAL A 131 -20.60 -25.49 -20.02
C VAL A 131 -20.30 -26.36 -18.80
N ALA A 132 -21.33 -26.99 -18.21
CA ALA A 132 -21.19 -27.86 -17.05
C ALA A 132 -20.18 -29.00 -17.25
N HIS A 133 -20.06 -29.51 -18.48
CA HIS A 133 -19.11 -30.57 -18.83
C HIS A 133 -17.65 -30.09 -18.97
N LEU A 134 -17.44 -28.77 -19.14
CA LEU A 134 -16.11 -28.15 -19.26
C LEU A 134 -15.58 -27.69 -17.90
N ARG A 135 -16.48 -27.48 -16.93
CA ARG A 135 -16.13 -27.10 -15.57
C ARG A 135 -15.67 -28.35 -14.83
N GLY A 136 -14.40 -28.39 -14.45
CA GLY A 136 -13.92 -29.36 -13.47
C GLY A 136 -14.73 -29.19 -12.18
N VAL A 137 -15.10 -30.29 -11.52
CA VAL A 137 -15.80 -30.28 -10.23
C VAL A 137 -14.94 -29.52 -9.22
N THR A 138 -15.19 -28.21 -9.11
CA THR A 138 -14.43 -27.32 -8.25
C THR A 138 -15.28 -27.10 -7.02
N GLU A 139 -15.10 -27.96 -6.01
CA GLU A 139 -15.73 -27.80 -4.68
C GLU A 139 -15.23 -26.55 -3.90
N GLY A 140 -14.56 -25.61 -4.54
CA GLY A 140 -13.64 -24.71 -3.85
C GLY A 140 -14.13 -23.28 -3.57
N ARG A 141 -15.23 -22.79 -4.15
CA ARG A 141 -15.67 -21.41 -3.85
C ARG A 141 -17.16 -21.22 -3.66
N HIS A 142 -18.03 -21.65 -4.57
CA HIS A 142 -19.48 -21.48 -4.39
C HIS A 142 -20.25 -22.53 -5.21
N ALA A 143 -20.51 -23.71 -4.64
CA ALA A 143 -21.55 -24.59 -5.16
C ALA A 143 -22.89 -23.85 -5.03
N ALA A 144 -23.58 -23.61 -6.15
CA ALA A 144 -24.92 -23.04 -6.13
C ALA A 144 -25.80 -23.90 -5.21
N LYS A 145 -26.49 -23.26 -4.25
CA LYS A 145 -27.47 -23.95 -3.41
C LYS A 145 -28.53 -24.52 -4.36
N PRO A 146 -28.85 -25.83 -4.31
CA PRO A 146 -29.83 -26.41 -5.21
C PRO A 146 -31.16 -25.68 -5.02
N VAL A 147 -31.68 -25.12 -6.11
CA VAL A 147 -33.01 -24.51 -6.13
C VAL A 147 -33.99 -25.68 -6.14
N ALA A 148 -34.62 -25.95 -4.98
CA ALA A 148 -35.66 -26.95 -4.86
C ALA A 148 -36.90 -26.50 -5.64
N ASN A 149 -37.36 -27.34 -6.57
CA ASN A 149 -38.74 -27.35 -7.04
C ASN A 149 -39.48 -28.49 -6.34
#